data_AF-A0A1Y5RG69-F1
#
_entry.id   AF-A0A1Y5RG69-F1
#
_cell.length_a   1.000
_cell.length_b   1.000
_cell.length_c   1.000
_cell.angle_alpha   90.00
_cell.angle_beta   90.00
_cell.angle_gamma   90.00
#
_symmetry.space_group_name_H-M   'P 1'
#
loop_
_entity.id
_entity.type
_entity.pdbx_description
1 polymer ?
#
loop_
_entity_poly.entity_id
_entity_poly.type
_entity_poly.pdbx_seq_one_letter_code
_entity_poly.pdbx_strand_id
1 'polypeptide(L)'
;MNTIFRTRPITSATAHVPMFAVAAFASLMTIAQAAADHGDTVLTVATPSIKAELTLEALMQMPQTTFTTSTIWTEGEVTFVGVSLYDLFAAYEITEGDVSAIAINDYKVTVPVTDATEDGPIVAYTMNGEEMQRRDKGPLWVVYPYDSKSSYQTETIYSRSIWQLNRLDSQ
;
A
#
# COMPACT_ATOMS: atom_id res chain seq x y z
N MET A 1 -85.62 12.59 -42.52
CA MET A 1 -86.41 11.35 -42.64
C MET A 1 -85.49 10.17 -42.36
N ASN A 2 -85.87 9.33 -41.40
CA ASN A 2 -85.36 8.00 -41.05
C ASN A 2 -83.90 7.78 -40.59
N THR A 3 -83.76 7.76 -39.27
CA THR A 3 -83.21 6.68 -38.40
C THR A 3 -83.10 5.30 -39.06
N ILE A 4 -82.04 4.52 -38.75
CA ILE A 4 -82.11 3.07 -38.43
C ILE A 4 -80.82 2.62 -37.69
N PHE A 5 -81.08 1.83 -36.64
CA PHE A 5 -80.22 1.12 -35.70
C PHE A 5 -79.39 -0.02 -36.31
N ARG A 6 -78.24 -0.38 -35.69
CA ARG A 6 -78.01 -1.75 -35.15
C ARG A 6 -76.70 -1.95 -34.34
N THR A 7 -76.89 -2.36 -33.08
CA THR A 7 -76.24 -3.47 -32.32
C THR A 7 -74.71 -3.58 -32.17
N ARG A 8 -74.27 -3.56 -30.89
CA ARG A 8 -73.00 -4.12 -30.38
C ARG A 8 -72.97 -5.66 -30.46
N PRO A 9 -71.78 -6.29 -30.44
CA PRO A 9 -71.37 -6.93 -29.19
C PRO A 9 -69.87 -6.77 -28.83
N ILE A 10 -69.63 -7.12 -27.57
CA ILE A 10 -68.42 -7.03 -26.75
C ILE A 10 -67.48 -8.20 -27.08
N THR A 11 -66.16 -7.97 -27.15
CA THR A 11 -65.18 -9.00 -26.78
C THR A 11 -63.94 -8.35 -26.19
N SER A 12 -63.67 -8.73 -24.94
CA SER A 12 -62.47 -8.43 -24.17
C SER A 12 -61.25 -9.11 -24.81
N ALA A 13 -60.13 -8.40 -24.91
CA ALA A 13 -58.83 -9.01 -25.09
C ALA A 13 -57.77 -8.16 -24.39
N THR A 14 -57.53 -8.50 -23.14
CA THR A 14 -56.30 -8.23 -22.38
C THR A 14 -55.10 -8.74 -23.18
N ALA A 15 -54.17 -7.85 -23.56
CA ALA A 15 -52.87 -8.26 -24.06
C ALA A 15 -51.78 -7.30 -23.55
N HIS A 16 -51.20 -7.75 -22.44
CA HIS A 16 -49.87 -7.51 -21.88
C HIS A 16 -48.90 -6.67 -22.72
N VAL A 17 -48.39 -5.63 -22.04
CA VAL A 17 -47.25 -4.79 -22.38
C VAL A 17 -45.98 -5.64 -22.57
N PRO A 18 -45.23 -5.51 -23.69
CA PRO A 18 -43.83 -5.86 -23.71
C PRO A 18 -43.02 -4.55 -23.73
N MET A 19 -42.59 -4.09 -22.56
CA MET A 19 -41.61 -3.00 -22.43
C MET A 19 -40.29 -3.62 -21.99
N PHE A 20 -39.56 -4.19 -22.96
CA PHE A 20 -38.15 -4.54 -22.81
C PHE A 20 -37.34 -3.63 -23.72
N ALA A 21 -36.74 -2.60 -23.13
CA ALA A 21 -35.54 -1.96 -23.65
C ALA A 21 -34.71 -1.56 -22.42
N VAL A 22 -33.99 -2.53 -21.86
CA VAL A 22 -32.95 -2.28 -20.87
C VAL A 22 -31.82 -1.55 -21.60
N ALA A 23 -31.68 -0.26 -21.33
CA ALA A 23 -30.55 0.53 -21.78
C ALA A 23 -29.28 0.00 -21.10
N ALA A 24 -28.41 -0.64 -21.88
CA ALA A 24 -27.09 -1.04 -21.42
C ALA A 24 -26.20 0.20 -21.30
N PHE A 25 -26.10 0.76 -20.09
CA PHE A 25 -25.03 1.70 -19.74
C PHE A 25 -23.76 0.89 -19.46
N ALA A 26 -22.99 0.63 -20.51
CA ALA A 26 -21.63 0.13 -20.37
C ALA A 26 -20.73 1.31 -19.94
N SER A 27 -20.59 1.50 -18.63
CA SER A 27 -19.64 2.45 -18.07
C SER A 27 -18.22 1.95 -18.34
N LEU A 28 -17.53 2.56 -19.31
CA LEU A 28 -16.08 2.42 -19.46
C LEU A 28 -15.39 3.01 -18.23
N MET A 29 -15.05 2.17 -17.26
CA MET A 29 -14.02 2.52 -16.27
C MET A 29 -12.69 2.62 -17.02
N THR A 30 -12.24 3.85 -17.23
CA THR A 30 -10.87 4.13 -17.69
C THR A 30 -9.97 3.90 -16.50
N ILE A 31 -9.21 2.81 -16.49
CA ILE A 31 -8.11 2.61 -15.53
C ILE A 31 -7.05 3.65 -15.92
N ALA A 32 -6.90 4.68 -15.08
CA ALA A 32 -5.78 5.59 -15.17
C ALA A 32 -4.51 4.80 -14.81
N GLN A 33 -3.79 4.33 -15.82
CA GLN A 33 -2.45 3.82 -15.64
C GLN A 33 -1.58 5.03 -15.31
N ALA A 34 -1.28 5.25 -14.01
CA ALA A 34 -0.30 6.24 -13.61
C ALA A 34 1.02 5.90 -14.31
N ALA A 35 1.56 6.87 -15.06
CA ALA A 35 2.87 6.75 -15.67
C ALA A 35 3.88 6.53 -14.55
N ALA A 36 4.56 5.38 -14.59
CA ALA A 36 5.69 5.12 -13.70
C ALA A 36 6.77 6.17 -13.99
N ASP A 37 7.10 6.94 -12.97
CA ASP A 37 8.24 7.84 -12.94
C ASP A 37 9.52 7.05 -13.25
N HIS A 38 10.34 7.53 -14.20
CA HIS A 38 11.48 6.80 -14.77
C HIS A 38 12.73 6.86 -13.87
N GLY A 39 12.56 6.71 -12.56
CA GLY A 39 13.66 6.52 -11.62
C GLY A 39 13.96 5.04 -11.38
N ASP A 40 15.16 4.72 -10.89
CA ASP A 40 15.48 3.36 -10.45
C ASP A 40 14.54 2.97 -9.30
N THR A 41 13.76 1.90 -9.49
CA THR A 41 12.89 1.35 -8.44
C THR A 41 13.75 0.91 -7.24
N VAL A 42 13.47 1.46 -6.07
CA VAL A 42 14.14 1.09 -4.81
C VAL A 42 13.24 0.25 -3.90
N LEU A 43 11.91 0.38 -4.01
CA LEU A 43 10.96 -0.41 -3.24
C LEU A 43 9.79 -0.88 -4.12
N THR A 44 9.47 -2.16 -4.05
CA THR A 44 8.21 -2.71 -4.56
C THR A 44 7.27 -2.99 -3.40
N VAL A 45 6.06 -2.45 -3.42
CA VAL A 45 4.99 -2.82 -2.48
C VAL A 45 3.97 -3.68 -3.21
N ALA A 46 3.75 -4.90 -2.73
CA ALA A 46 2.79 -5.84 -3.28
C ALA A 46 1.71 -6.18 -2.26
N THR A 47 0.47 -6.15 -2.72
CA THR A 47 -0.74 -6.66 -2.05
C THR A 47 -1.46 -7.61 -3.01
N PRO A 48 -2.54 -8.31 -2.60
CA PRO A 48 -3.28 -9.18 -3.51
C PRO A 48 -3.87 -8.45 -4.73
N SER A 49 -4.06 -7.13 -4.63
CA SER A 49 -4.70 -6.30 -5.66
C SER A 49 -3.76 -5.30 -6.32
N ILE A 50 -2.67 -4.91 -5.67
CA ILE A 50 -1.80 -3.82 -6.09
C ILE A 50 -0.36 -4.29 -6.15
N LYS A 51 0.35 -3.89 -7.19
CA LYS A 51 1.82 -3.92 -7.23
C LYS A 51 2.31 -2.52 -7.60
N ALA A 52 2.94 -1.85 -6.65
CA ALA A 52 3.50 -0.52 -6.82
C ALA A 52 5.02 -0.57 -6.79
N GLU A 53 5.65 0.14 -7.72
CA GLU A 53 7.10 0.30 -7.79
C GLU A 53 7.42 1.76 -7.47
N LEU A 54 8.23 1.97 -6.44
CA LEU A 54 8.55 3.27 -5.87
C LEU A 54 10.02 3.59 -6.10
N THR A 55 10.26 4.80 -6.63
CA THR A 55 11.58 5.43 -6.67
C THR A 55 11.92 6.01 -5.30
N LEU A 56 13.19 6.33 -5.07
CA LEU A 56 13.59 6.99 -3.82
C LEU A 56 12.94 8.37 -3.68
N GLU A 57 12.84 9.12 -4.78
CA GLU A 57 12.16 10.41 -4.82
C GLU A 57 10.69 10.28 -4.41
N ALA A 58 9.98 9.26 -4.93
CA ALA A 58 8.60 8.99 -4.54
C ALA A 58 8.45 8.73 -3.03
N LEU A 59 9.38 7.98 -2.41
CA LEU A 59 9.40 7.78 -0.96
C LEU A 59 9.65 9.08 -0.19
N MET A 60 10.52 9.96 -0.69
CA MET A 60 10.81 11.25 -0.07
C MET A 60 9.65 12.25 -0.15
N GLN A 61 8.70 12.05 -1.08
CA GLN A 61 7.47 12.86 -1.16
C GLN A 61 6.36 12.39 -0.21
N MET A 62 6.50 11.21 0.41
CA MET A 62 5.57 10.73 1.43
C MET A 62 5.78 11.45 2.78
N PRO A 63 4.84 11.35 3.73
CA PRO A 63 5.05 11.85 5.09
C PRO A 63 6.36 11.33 5.68
N GLN A 64 7.24 12.26 6.05
CA GLN A 64 8.56 11.94 6.58
C GLN A 64 8.49 11.77 8.10
N THR A 65 9.12 10.70 8.59
CA THR A 65 9.32 10.42 10.02
C THR A 65 10.82 10.47 10.33
N THR A 66 11.17 10.95 11.53
CA THR A 66 12.56 11.05 11.98
C THR A 66 12.64 10.69 13.45
N PHE A 67 13.60 9.84 13.81
CA PHE A 67 13.94 9.57 15.20
C PHE A 67 15.43 9.28 15.35
N THR A 68 15.90 9.36 16.59
CA THR A 68 17.26 8.99 16.97
C THR A 68 17.22 7.77 17.88
N THR A 69 18.07 6.77 17.60
CA THR A 69 18.20 5.56 18.42
C THR A 69 19.60 4.99 18.29
N SER A 70 20.07 4.28 19.30
CA SER A 70 21.19 3.36 19.23
C SER A 70 20.78 2.06 18.55
N THR A 71 21.73 1.38 17.90
CA THR A 71 21.50 0.06 17.29
C THR A 71 22.67 -0.87 17.59
N ILE A 72 22.46 -2.18 17.47
CA ILE A 72 23.55 -3.17 17.62
C ILE A 72 24.48 -3.24 16.39
N TRP A 73 24.17 -2.53 15.31
CA TRP A 73 24.90 -2.55 14.04
C TRP A 73 25.63 -1.25 13.70
N THR A 74 25.52 -0.26 14.58
CA THR A 74 26.14 1.07 14.46
C THR A 74 26.78 1.44 15.80
N GLU A 75 27.71 2.40 15.76
CA GLU A 75 28.31 2.95 16.98
C GLU A 75 27.55 4.22 17.39
N GLY A 76 27.18 4.31 18.66
CA GLY A 76 26.48 5.46 19.21
C GLY A 76 25.02 5.58 18.77
N GLU A 77 24.45 6.75 19.04
CA GLU A 77 23.11 7.13 18.58
C GLU A 77 23.14 7.55 17.11
N VAL A 78 22.11 7.14 16.37
CA VAL A 78 21.98 7.41 14.94
C VAL A 78 20.61 8.02 14.68
N THR A 79 20.58 9.11 13.92
CA THR A 79 19.34 9.74 13.45
C THR A 79 18.94 9.13 12.12
N PHE A 80 17.78 8.48 12.08
CA PHE A 80 17.20 7.94 10.86
C PHE A 80 16.07 8.82 10.34
N VAL A 81 15.97 8.90 9.02
CA VAL A 81 14.87 9.56 8.32
C VAL A 81 14.29 8.61 7.28
N GLY A 82 12.96 8.54 7.22
CA GLY A 82 12.25 7.59 6.37
C GLY A 82 10.76 7.86 6.30
N VAL A 83 10.03 6.90 5.74
CA VAL A 83 8.56 6.84 5.78
C VAL A 83 8.15 5.85 6.88
N SER A 84 7.19 6.19 7.74
CA SER A 84 6.70 5.24 8.74
C SER A 84 6.04 4.03 8.08
N LEU A 85 6.17 2.84 8.68
CA LEU A 85 5.40 1.68 8.21
C LEU A 85 3.90 1.90 8.41
N TYR A 86 3.50 2.72 9.39
CA TYR A 86 2.10 3.10 9.59
C TYR A 86 1.53 3.84 8.37
N ASP A 87 2.20 4.90 7.92
CA ASP A 87 1.76 5.70 6.77
C ASP A 87 1.88 4.91 5.46
N LEU A 88 2.95 4.11 5.33
CA LEU A 88 3.16 3.28 4.15
C LEU A 88 2.08 2.20 4.02
N PHE A 89 1.76 1.49 5.10
CA PHE A 89 0.72 0.47 5.08
C PHE A 89 -0.67 1.07 4.88
N ALA A 90 -0.96 2.22 5.49
CA ALA A 90 -2.20 2.97 5.26
C ALA A 90 -2.36 3.38 3.78
N ALA A 91 -1.28 3.83 3.13
CA ALA A 91 -1.31 4.22 1.71
C ALA A 91 -1.62 3.06 0.74
N TYR A 92 -1.37 1.82 1.17
CA TYR A 92 -1.62 0.60 0.37
C TYR A 92 -2.75 -0.27 0.93
N GLU A 93 -3.55 0.26 1.85
CA GLU A 93 -4.69 -0.44 2.47
C GLU A 93 -4.30 -1.78 3.15
N ILE A 94 -3.07 -1.87 3.66
CA ILE A 94 -2.59 -3.02 4.41
C ILE A 94 -3.00 -2.85 5.88
N THR A 95 -4.08 -3.51 6.30
CA THR A 95 -4.70 -3.29 7.63
C THR A 95 -4.49 -4.41 8.63
N GLU A 96 -4.12 -5.62 8.20
CA GLU A 96 -3.98 -6.78 9.07
C GLU A 96 -3.00 -7.81 8.52
N GLY A 97 -2.67 -8.80 9.35
CA GLY A 97 -1.80 -9.92 8.98
C GLY A 97 -0.31 -9.58 9.08
N ASP A 98 0.45 -10.20 8.19
CA ASP A 98 1.91 -10.22 8.20
C ASP A 98 2.44 -9.76 6.85
N VAL A 99 3.41 -8.84 6.87
CA VAL A 99 4.09 -8.35 5.67
C VAL A 99 5.48 -8.99 5.57
N SER A 100 5.75 -9.63 4.45
CA SER A 100 7.10 -10.09 4.10
C SER A 100 7.95 -8.90 3.67
N ALA A 101 8.95 -8.55 4.48
CA ALA A 101 9.97 -7.57 4.12
C ALA A 101 11.20 -8.30 3.55
N ILE A 102 11.64 -7.91 2.35
CA ILE A 102 12.60 -8.67 1.55
C ILE A 102 13.72 -7.75 1.08
N ALA A 103 14.96 -8.20 1.25
CA ALA A 103 16.16 -7.51 0.83
C ALA A 103 16.60 -7.90 -0.59
N ILE A 104 17.53 -7.13 -1.16
CA ILE A 104 18.09 -7.37 -2.51
C ILE A 104 18.76 -8.74 -2.70
N ASN A 105 19.14 -9.42 -1.61
CA ASN A 105 19.74 -10.75 -1.61
C ASN A 105 18.71 -11.86 -1.32
N ASP A 106 17.41 -11.56 -1.43
CA ASP A 106 16.28 -12.44 -1.14
C ASP A 106 16.17 -12.91 0.32
N TYR A 107 16.95 -12.34 1.24
CA TYR A 107 16.69 -12.51 2.67
C TYR A 107 15.34 -11.89 3.02
N LYS A 108 14.54 -12.61 3.80
CA LYS A 108 13.16 -12.24 4.14
C LYS A 108 12.96 -12.29 5.65
N VAL A 109 12.24 -11.31 6.16
CA VAL A 109 11.72 -11.26 7.53
C VAL A 109 10.22 -11.00 7.48
N THR A 110 9.52 -11.41 8.54
CA THR A 110 8.07 -11.15 8.69
C THR A 110 7.85 -10.01 9.66
N VAL A 111 7.20 -8.95 9.20
CA VAL A 111 6.80 -7.78 9.99
C VAL A 111 5.28 -7.83 10.18
N PRO A 112 4.78 -8.06 11.40
CA PRO A 112 3.35 -7.99 11.68
C PRO A 112 2.83 -6.57 11.41
N VAL A 113 1.64 -6.44 10.83
CA VAL A 113 1.00 -5.13 10.63
C VAL A 113 0.79 -4.40 11.97
N THR A 114 0.63 -5.14 13.07
CA THR A 114 0.54 -4.59 14.42
C THR A 114 1.79 -3.85 14.90
N ASP A 115 2.95 -4.07 14.27
CA ASP A 115 4.17 -3.32 14.58
C ASP A 115 4.12 -1.91 13.98
N ALA A 116 3.35 -1.71 12.90
CA ALA A 116 3.21 -0.42 12.21
C ALA A 116 2.29 0.51 12.99
N THR A 117 2.84 1.14 14.03
CA THR A 117 2.19 2.18 14.83
C THR A 117 2.74 3.57 14.48
N GLU A 118 2.06 4.66 14.86
CA GLU A 118 2.53 6.03 14.64
C GLU A 118 3.98 6.27 15.16
N ASP A 119 4.30 5.75 16.36
CA ASP A 119 5.66 5.79 16.94
C ASP A 119 6.49 4.53 16.63
N GLY A 120 6.16 3.85 15.53
CA GLY A 120 6.67 2.54 15.16
C GLY A 120 7.91 2.57 14.27
N PRO A 121 8.20 1.45 13.59
CA PRO A 121 9.29 1.37 12.65
C PRO A 121 9.07 2.22 11.40
N ILE A 122 10.19 2.62 10.79
CA ILE A 122 10.23 3.35 9.52
C ILE A 122 10.97 2.52 8.46
N VAL A 123 10.67 2.77 7.19
CA VAL A 123 11.58 2.48 6.07
C VAL A 123 12.51 3.69 5.93
N ALA A 124 13.67 3.61 6.57
CA ALA A 124 14.69 4.64 6.52
C ALA A 124 15.36 4.65 5.14
N TYR A 125 15.68 5.86 4.64
CA TYR A 125 16.52 6.09 3.47
C TYR A 125 17.71 7.03 3.76
N THR A 126 17.72 7.70 4.92
CA THR A 126 18.82 8.54 5.39
C THR A 126 19.28 8.09 6.77
N MET A 127 20.59 8.15 6.99
CA MET A 127 21.25 7.87 8.26
C MET A 127 22.23 9.00 8.58
N ASN A 128 22.07 9.65 9.73
CA ASN A 128 22.89 10.81 10.16
C ASN A 128 22.96 11.95 9.12
N GLY A 129 21.85 12.20 8.43
CA GLY A 129 21.74 13.27 7.42
C GLY A 129 22.28 12.90 6.04
N GLU A 130 22.82 11.69 5.84
CA GLU A 130 23.30 11.20 4.55
C GLU A 130 22.40 10.09 3.99
N GLU A 131 22.15 10.11 2.68
CA GLU A 131 21.44 9.04 1.98
C GLU A 131 22.20 7.71 2.12
N MET A 132 21.48 6.64 2.45
CA MET A 132 22.09 5.33 2.63
C MET A 132 22.45 4.70 1.28
N GLN A 133 23.72 4.31 1.12
CA GLN A 133 24.17 3.68 -0.12
C GLN A 133 23.98 2.16 -0.11
N ARG A 134 23.77 1.57 -1.30
CA ARG A 134 23.63 0.12 -1.47
C ARG A 134 24.81 -0.68 -0.93
N ARG A 135 26.03 -0.17 -1.09
CA ARG A 135 27.26 -0.84 -0.61
C ARG A 135 27.35 -0.90 0.92
N ASP A 136 26.53 -0.10 1.60
CA ASP A 136 26.41 -0.04 3.05
C ASP A 136 25.06 -0.66 3.45
N LYS A 137 24.30 -0.01 4.35
CA LYS A 137 23.00 -0.50 4.85
C LYS A 137 21.80 -0.04 4.00
N GLY A 138 22.03 0.55 2.81
CA GLY A 138 21.01 1.14 1.96
C GLY A 138 20.58 0.30 0.74
N PRO A 139 19.73 0.82 -0.16
CA PRO A 139 19.14 2.16 -0.12
C PRO A 139 18.11 2.33 1.00
N LEU A 140 17.51 1.22 1.47
CA LEU A 140 16.43 1.22 2.44
C LEU A 140 16.72 0.29 3.61
N TRP A 141 16.29 0.68 4.80
CA TRP A 141 16.39 -0.11 6.01
C TRP A 141 15.12 0.01 6.86
N VAL A 142 14.51 -1.12 7.22
CA VAL A 142 13.47 -1.14 8.27
C VAL A 142 14.14 -0.98 9.63
N VAL A 143 13.86 0.14 10.31
CA VAL A 143 14.47 0.47 11.61
C VAL A 143 13.37 0.76 12.62
N TYR A 144 13.47 0.15 13.80
CA TYR A 144 12.61 0.44 14.94
C TYR A 144 13.26 1.49 15.84
N PRO A 145 12.49 2.33 16.56
CA PRO A 145 13.05 3.27 17.54
C PRO A 145 13.39 2.51 18.83
N TYR A 146 14.48 1.72 18.83
CA TYR A 146 14.82 0.78 19.89
C TYR A 146 14.92 1.42 21.28
N ASP A 147 15.34 2.66 21.38
CA ASP A 147 15.48 3.39 22.65
C ASP A 147 14.16 3.98 23.17
N SER A 148 13.09 4.00 22.35
CA SER A 148 11.79 4.55 22.78
C SER A 148 11.07 3.67 23.82
N LYS A 149 11.24 2.34 23.75
CA LYS A 149 10.63 1.38 24.69
C LYS A 149 11.35 0.04 24.67
N SER A 150 11.44 -0.58 25.84
CA SER A 150 12.11 -1.87 26.02
C SER A 150 11.52 -3.02 25.20
N SER A 151 10.25 -2.92 24.78
CA SER A 151 9.63 -3.92 23.91
C SER A 151 10.24 -3.96 22.50
N TYR A 152 10.90 -2.88 22.06
CA TYR A 152 11.68 -2.89 20.82
C TYR A 152 13.10 -3.45 20.99
N GLN A 153 13.55 -3.70 22.22
CA GLN A 153 14.89 -4.23 22.51
C GLN A 153 14.87 -5.75 22.70
N THR A 154 14.22 -6.45 21.77
CA THR A 154 14.12 -7.92 21.79
C THR A 154 14.79 -8.51 20.56
N GLU A 155 15.32 -9.73 20.67
CA GLU A 155 15.93 -10.44 19.54
C GLU A 155 14.98 -10.55 18.34
N THR A 156 13.68 -10.74 18.60
CA THR A 156 12.65 -10.75 17.56
C THR A 156 12.57 -9.43 16.80
N ILE A 157 12.56 -8.29 17.49
CA ILE A 157 12.48 -6.97 16.84
C ILE A 157 13.79 -6.64 16.10
N TYR A 158 14.94 -6.97 16.70
CA TYR A 158 16.22 -6.82 16.00
C TYR A 158 16.28 -7.68 14.73
N SER A 159 15.79 -8.92 14.77
CA SER A 159 15.78 -9.78 13.58
C SER A 159 14.80 -9.32 12.49
N ARG A 160 13.78 -8.50 12.81
CA ARG A 160 12.89 -7.85 11.82
C ARG A 160 13.51 -6.64 11.14
N SER A 161 14.65 -6.14 11.64
CA SER A 161 15.30 -4.96 11.11
C SER A 161 16.14 -5.34 9.89
N ILE A 162 15.64 -5.04 8.70
CA ILE A 162 16.19 -5.53 7.43
C ILE A 162 16.74 -4.38 6.59
N TRP A 163 18.06 -4.41 6.33
CA TRP A 163 18.72 -3.46 5.44
C TRP A 163 18.69 -3.94 4.00
N GLN A 164 18.99 -3.02 3.08
CA GLN A 164 18.89 -3.23 1.64
C GLN A 164 17.49 -3.75 1.23
N LEU A 165 16.45 -3.27 1.92
CA LEU A 165 15.06 -3.60 1.62
C LEU A 165 14.75 -3.19 0.18
N ASN A 166 14.09 -4.07 -0.58
CA ASN A 166 13.59 -3.74 -1.92
C ASN A 166 12.15 -4.18 -2.16
N ARG A 167 11.54 -4.96 -1.27
CA ARG A 167 10.16 -5.42 -1.44
C ARG A 167 9.44 -5.61 -0.11
N LEU A 168 8.19 -5.16 -0.09
CA LEU A 168 7.19 -5.46 0.93
C LEU A 168 6.05 -6.21 0.26
N ASP A 169 5.63 -7.33 0.84
CA ASP A 169 4.63 -8.23 0.25
C ASP A 169 3.64 -8.67 1.33
N SER A 170 2.41 -8.16 1.23
CA SER A 170 1.26 -8.55 2.04
C SER A 170 0.47 -9.57 1.23
N GLN A 171 0.50 -10.84 1.67
CA GLN A 171 -0.21 -11.93 0.99
C GLN A 171 -1.71 -11.92 1.24
#